data_AF-A0A838GMG8-F1
#
_entry.id   AF-A0A838GMG8-F1
#
_cell.length_a   1.000
_cell.length_b   1.000
_cell.length_c   1.000
_cell.angle_alpha   90.00
_cell.angle_beta   90.00
_cell.angle_gamma   90.00
#
_symmetry.space_group_name_H-M   'P 1'
#
loop_
_entity.id
_entity.type
_entity.pdbx_description
1 polymer ?
#
loop_
_entity_poly.entity_id
_entity_poly.type
_entity_poly.pdbx_seq_one_letter_code
_entity_poly.pdbx_strand_id
1 'polypeptide(L)'
;MTADDLPARPDVGLERALVARWTEIVGEAAPARQAGAALVHRWSEPERCYHDLVHLAAVLAHVDELIRSEPGTAPDVDAVVLAAYFHDAVYDPTTPDNEARSAALAGNGLKELGLPPRRVREVVRLVLLTATHAPDPDDGNGAVLCDADLAVLAAEPAAYAAY
;
A
#
# COMPACT_ATOMS: atom_id res chain seq x y z
N MET A 1 34.21 -7.88 12.66
CA MET A 1 33.10 -6.98 13.02
C MET A 1 33.45 -5.61 12.49
N THR A 2 33.24 -5.40 11.19
CA THR A 2 33.48 -4.14 10.48
C THR A 2 32.21 -3.30 10.54
N ALA A 3 32.36 -1.98 10.52
CA ALA A 3 31.30 -1.00 10.72
C ALA A 3 30.30 -0.85 9.54
N ASP A 4 30.15 -1.88 8.71
CA ASP A 4 29.38 -1.85 7.44
C ASP A 4 28.02 -2.57 7.52
N ASP A 5 27.62 -3.06 8.70
CA ASP A 5 26.36 -3.77 8.92
C ASP A 5 25.40 -2.96 9.81
N LEU A 6 25.41 -1.64 9.65
CA LEU A 6 24.33 -0.81 10.20
C LEU A 6 23.13 -0.94 9.26
N PRO A 7 21.92 -1.27 9.75
CA PRO A 7 20.74 -1.25 8.91
C PRO A 7 20.63 0.13 8.25
N ALA A 8 20.30 0.16 6.96
CA ALA A 8 20.07 1.40 6.23
C ALA A 8 19.14 2.27 7.06
N ARG A 9 19.55 3.52 7.34
CA ARG A 9 18.68 4.44 8.08
C ARG A 9 17.38 4.59 7.31
N PRO A 10 16.21 4.54 7.98
CA PRO A 10 14.94 4.75 7.31
C PRO A 10 14.98 6.07 6.55
N ASP A 11 14.48 6.07 5.31
CA ASP A 11 14.39 7.29 4.51
C ASP A 11 13.29 8.19 5.09
N VAL A 12 13.70 9.04 6.03
CA VAL A 12 12.84 10.03 6.71
C VAL A 12 12.18 11.00 5.71
N GLY A 13 12.74 11.16 4.50
CA GLY A 13 12.12 11.91 3.42
C GLY A 13 10.90 11.18 2.87
N LEU A 14 11.09 9.91 2.52
CA LEU A 14 10.04 9.05 1.96
C LEU A 14 8.90 8.81 2.96
N GLU A 15 9.21 8.50 4.22
CA GLU A 15 8.19 8.30 5.26
C GLU A 15 7.29 9.53 5.40
N ARG A 16 7.88 10.73 5.42
CA ARG A 16 7.11 11.99 5.52
C ARG A 16 6.24 12.22 4.29
N ALA A 17 6.74 11.92 3.09
CA ALA A 17 5.97 12.05 1.86
C ALA A 17 4.76 11.09 1.85
N LEU A 18 4.96 9.85 2.30
CA LEU A 18 3.90 8.85 2.40
C LEU A 18 2.86 9.22 3.46
N VAL A 19 3.28 9.76 4.61
CA VAL A 19 2.32 10.28 5.61
C VAL A 19 1.55 11.48 5.08
N ALA A 20 2.19 12.39 4.34
CA ALA A 20 1.50 13.55 3.74
C ALA A 20 0.44 13.13 2.72
N ARG A 21 0.75 12.18 1.82
CA ARG A 21 -0.23 11.65 0.87
C ARG A 21 -1.41 10.97 1.57
N TRP A 22 -1.15 10.25 2.67
CA TRP A 22 -2.23 9.68 3.49
C TRP A 22 -3.17 10.75 4.04
N THR A 23 -2.63 11.87 4.54
CA THR A 23 -3.43 12.92 5.19
C THR A 23 -4.24 13.74 4.19
N GLU A 24 -3.81 13.82 2.94
CA GLU A 24 -4.60 14.40 1.85
C GLU A 24 -5.92 13.64 1.62
N ILE A 25 -5.93 12.32 1.84
CA ILE A 25 -7.11 11.46 1.60
C ILE A 25 -7.97 11.32 2.86
N VAL A 26 -7.32 11.07 4.01
CA VAL A 26 -8.00 10.71 5.27
C VAL A 26 -8.28 11.95 6.12
N GLY A 27 -7.55 13.04 5.90
CA GLY A 27 -7.68 14.32 6.58
C GLY A 27 -6.50 14.64 7.51
N GLU A 28 -6.42 15.92 7.88
CA GLU A 28 -5.35 16.49 8.71
C GLU A 28 -5.63 16.43 10.22
N ALA A 29 -6.63 15.69 10.67
CA ALA A 29 -6.86 15.54 12.10
C ALA A 29 -5.73 14.72 12.75
N ALA A 30 -5.43 14.98 14.03
CA ALA A 30 -4.37 14.25 14.74
C ALA A 30 -4.53 12.71 14.69
N PRO A 31 -5.74 12.12 14.85
CA PRO A 31 -5.92 10.68 14.70
C PRO A 31 -5.56 10.15 13.30
N ALA A 32 -5.90 10.90 12.25
CA ALA A 32 -5.57 10.52 10.88
C ALA A 32 -4.05 10.54 10.64
N ARG A 33 -3.37 11.59 11.08
CA ARG A 33 -1.89 11.66 11.00
C ARG A 33 -1.21 10.52 11.77
N GLN A 34 -1.69 10.22 12.98
CA GLN A 34 -1.15 9.15 13.81
C GLN A 34 -1.34 7.78 13.16
N ALA A 35 -2.52 7.52 12.60
CA ALA A 35 -2.80 6.28 11.88
C ALA A 35 -1.91 6.13 10.64
N GLY A 36 -1.74 7.19 9.85
CA GLY A 36 -0.86 7.18 8.68
C GLY A 36 0.60 6.94 9.05
N ALA A 37 1.10 7.62 10.09
CA ALA A 37 2.45 7.41 10.59
C ALA A 37 2.67 5.98 11.12
N ALA A 38 1.71 5.42 11.85
CA ALA A 38 1.78 4.05 12.34
C ALA A 38 1.73 3.03 11.19
N LEU A 39 0.95 3.31 10.14
CA LEU A 39 0.87 2.46 8.96
C LEU A 39 2.19 2.48 8.18
N VAL A 40 2.72 3.67 7.89
CA VAL A 40 4.04 3.85 7.25
C VAL A 40 5.15 3.18 8.05
N HIS A 41 5.12 3.28 9.37
CA HIS A 41 6.13 2.64 10.22
C HIS A 41 6.17 1.11 10.05
N ARG A 42 5.02 0.45 9.85
CA ARG A 42 4.98 -1.01 9.60
C ARG A 42 5.77 -1.39 8.36
N TRP A 43 5.72 -0.57 7.31
CA TRP A 43 6.48 -0.78 6.08
C TRP A 43 7.99 -0.57 6.25
N SER A 44 8.41 0.10 7.34
CA SER A 44 9.82 0.32 7.71
C SER A 44 10.35 -0.70 8.72
N GLU A 45 9.60 -1.75 9.06
CA GLU A 45 10.04 -2.77 10.02
C GLU A 45 11.30 -3.52 9.51
N PRO A 46 12.36 -3.67 10.33
CA PRO A 46 13.68 -4.09 9.86
C PRO A 46 13.76 -5.54 9.36
N GLU A 47 12.73 -6.34 9.64
CA GLU A 47 12.61 -7.73 9.17
C GLU A 47 12.07 -7.85 7.74
N ARG A 48 11.67 -6.73 7.12
CA ARG A 48 11.24 -6.66 5.73
C ARG A 48 12.46 -6.58 4.82
N CYS A 49 12.79 -7.69 4.17
CA CYS A 49 13.76 -7.73 3.06
C CYS A 49 13.12 -7.37 1.71
N TYR A 50 11.83 -7.65 1.57
CA TYR A 50 10.96 -7.41 0.41
C TYR A 50 9.61 -6.88 0.93
N HIS A 51 8.81 -6.19 0.10
CA HIS A 51 7.58 -5.49 0.53
C HIS A 51 7.84 -4.49 1.67
N ASP A 52 8.80 -3.60 1.41
CA ASP A 52 9.22 -2.52 2.30
C ASP A 52 8.64 -1.16 1.86
N LEU A 53 9.14 -0.08 2.44
CA LEU A 53 8.70 1.27 2.13
C LEU A 53 8.94 1.67 0.65
N VAL A 54 9.95 1.09 -0.01
CA VAL A 54 10.24 1.34 -1.42
C VAL A 54 9.18 0.68 -2.29
N HIS A 55 8.75 -0.55 -1.96
CA HIS A 55 7.62 -1.21 -2.63
C HIS A 55 6.35 -0.37 -2.55
N LEU A 56 5.94 0.03 -1.34
CA LEU A 56 4.74 0.86 -1.18
C LEU A 56 4.80 2.14 -2.03
N ALA A 57 5.95 2.82 -2.04
CA ALA A 57 6.15 4.02 -2.86
C ALA A 57 6.04 3.73 -4.36
N ALA A 58 6.58 2.61 -4.83
CA ALA A 58 6.48 2.18 -6.22
C ALA A 58 5.03 1.87 -6.63
N VAL A 59 4.30 1.09 -5.83
CA VAL A 59 2.86 0.79 -6.07
C VAL A 59 2.07 2.09 -6.17
N LEU A 60 2.25 3.00 -5.21
CA LEU A 60 1.55 4.28 -5.19
C LEU A 60 1.87 5.17 -6.41
N ALA A 61 3.10 5.12 -6.92
CA ALA A 61 3.51 5.83 -8.12
C ALA A 61 2.88 5.22 -9.39
N HIS A 62 2.81 3.89 -9.46
CA HIS A 62 2.16 3.19 -10.58
C HIS A 62 0.64 3.42 -10.60
N VAL A 63 -0.01 3.47 -9.43
CA VAL A 63 -1.42 3.91 -9.34
C VAL A 63 -1.60 5.30 -9.98
N ASP A 64 -0.73 6.26 -9.69
CA ASP A 64 -0.81 7.61 -10.26
C ASP A 64 -0.54 7.64 -11.78
N GLU A 65 0.31 6.75 -12.28
CA GLU A 65 0.59 6.60 -13.71
C GLU A 65 -0.62 6.01 -14.46
N LEU A 66 -1.22 4.94 -13.94
CA LEU A 66 -2.38 4.28 -14.54
C LEU A 66 -3.58 5.22 -14.59
N ILE A 67 -3.88 5.93 -13.50
CA ILE A 67 -4.99 6.88 -13.45
C ILE A 67 -4.79 8.04 -14.43
N ARG A 68 -3.55 8.51 -14.61
CA ARG A 68 -3.22 9.62 -15.49
C ARG A 68 -3.22 9.22 -16.97
N SER A 69 -2.77 8.02 -17.28
CA SER A 69 -2.74 7.50 -18.65
C SER A 69 -4.15 7.18 -19.15
N GLU A 70 -5.03 6.65 -18.29
CA GLU A 70 -6.42 6.34 -18.62
C GLU A 70 -7.40 6.91 -17.57
N PRO A 71 -7.75 8.22 -17.66
CA PRO A 71 -8.68 8.84 -16.74
C PRO A 71 -10.04 8.12 -16.71
N GLY A 72 -10.49 7.77 -15.50
CA GLY A 72 -11.74 7.04 -15.29
C GLY A 72 -11.59 5.52 -15.22
N THR A 73 -10.37 4.98 -15.35
CA THR A 73 -10.09 3.54 -15.20
C THR A 73 -10.44 3.01 -13.80
N ALA A 74 -10.26 3.80 -12.74
CA ALA A 74 -10.65 3.47 -11.37
C ALA A 74 -11.87 4.31 -10.91
N PRO A 75 -13.04 3.70 -10.65
CA PRO A 75 -14.22 4.39 -10.13
C PRO A 75 -14.06 5.04 -8.74
N ASP A 76 -13.15 4.55 -7.88
CA ASP A 76 -12.89 5.09 -6.53
C ASP A 76 -11.37 5.12 -6.25
N VAL A 77 -10.69 6.13 -6.80
CA VAL A 77 -9.23 6.31 -6.67
C VAL A 77 -8.77 6.32 -5.20
N ASP A 78 -9.51 7.01 -4.32
CA ASP A 78 -9.18 7.04 -2.88
C ASP A 78 -9.18 5.62 -2.28
N ALA A 79 -10.11 4.75 -2.70
CA ALA A 79 -10.14 3.38 -2.21
C ALA A 79 -8.94 2.56 -2.71
N VAL A 80 -8.52 2.76 -3.97
CA VAL A 80 -7.32 2.12 -4.54
C VAL A 80 -6.07 2.55 -3.78
N VAL A 81 -5.89 3.86 -3.57
CA VAL A 81 -4.72 4.38 -2.84
C VAL A 81 -4.71 3.87 -1.40
N LEU A 82 -5.85 3.93 -0.69
CA LEU A 82 -5.94 3.39 0.67
C LEU A 82 -5.65 1.89 0.70
N ALA A 83 -6.14 1.10 -0.26
CA ALA A 83 -5.84 -0.32 -0.36
C ALA A 83 -4.35 -0.58 -0.59
N ALA A 84 -3.67 0.22 -1.42
CA ALA A 84 -2.22 0.14 -1.61
C ALA A 84 -1.45 0.33 -0.29
N TYR A 85 -1.84 1.29 0.56
CA TYR A 85 -1.23 1.45 1.89
C TYR A 85 -1.40 0.23 2.82
N PHE A 86 -2.48 -0.54 2.63
CA PHE A 86 -2.82 -1.65 3.50
C PHE A 86 -2.41 -3.03 2.99
N HIS A 87 -2.21 -3.26 1.68
CA HIS A 87 -2.17 -4.61 1.10
C HIS A 87 -1.21 -5.58 1.82
N ASP A 88 0.04 -5.15 2.10
CA ASP A 88 1.02 -5.90 2.90
C ASP A 88 1.41 -5.21 4.22
N ALA A 89 0.47 -4.43 4.80
CA ALA A 89 0.67 -3.78 6.09
C ALA A 89 0.82 -4.77 7.26
N VAL A 90 0.37 -6.01 7.08
CA VAL A 90 0.76 -7.16 7.89
C VAL A 90 1.68 -8.02 7.03
N TYR A 91 2.90 -8.26 7.51
CA TYR A 91 3.89 -9.08 6.82
C TYR A 91 4.46 -10.10 7.81
N ASP A 92 4.05 -11.35 7.63
CA ASP A 92 4.57 -12.48 8.38
C ASP A 92 4.85 -13.60 7.37
N PRO A 93 6.13 -13.86 7.02
CA PRO A 93 6.49 -14.83 5.99
C PRO A 93 6.18 -16.28 6.41
N THR A 94 5.77 -16.51 7.66
CA THR A 94 5.46 -17.85 8.19
C THR A 94 3.98 -18.23 8.03
N THR A 95 3.13 -17.30 7.58
CA THR A 95 1.69 -17.51 7.45
C THR A 95 1.16 -17.09 6.08
N PRO A 96 0.17 -17.80 5.51
CA PRO A 96 -0.45 -17.44 4.24
C PRO A 96 -1.64 -16.48 4.39
N ASP A 97 -1.90 -15.93 5.57
CA ASP A 97 -3.09 -15.11 5.87
C ASP A 97 -2.81 -13.61 5.97
N ASN A 98 -1.68 -13.15 5.44
CA ASN A 98 -1.24 -11.74 5.52
C ASN A 98 -2.27 -10.79 4.92
N GLU A 99 -2.79 -11.08 3.73
CA GLU A 99 -3.78 -10.24 3.04
C GLU A 99 -5.09 -10.16 3.83
N ALA A 100 -5.52 -11.28 4.42
CA ALA A 100 -6.71 -11.29 5.28
C ALA A 100 -6.52 -10.47 6.56
N ARG A 101 -5.32 -10.53 7.17
CA ARG A 101 -4.97 -9.75 8.36
C ARG A 101 -4.81 -8.26 8.03
N SER A 102 -4.19 -7.93 6.91
CA SER A 102 -4.10 -6.59 6.32
C SER A 102 -5.49 -6.01 6.04
N ALA A 103 -6.39 -6.79 5.47
CA ALA A 103 -7.77 -6.38 5.20
C ALA A 103 -8.54 -6.11 6.50
N ALA A 104 -8.36 -6.95 7.53
CA ALA A 104 -8.97 -6.73 8.83
C ALA A 104 -8.43 -5.44 9.51
N LEU A 105 -7.11 -5.20 9.40
CA LEU A 105 -6.48 -3.97 9.87
C LEU A 105 -7.08 -2.73 9.19
N ALA A 106 -7.18 -2.76 7.86
CA ALA A 106 -7.78 -1.68 7.07
C ALA A 106 -9.23 -1.42 7.49
N GLY A 107 -10.02 -2.50 7.60
CA GLY A 107 -11.43 -2.45 7.96
C GLY A 107 -11.67 -1.85 9.34
N ASN A 108 -10.81 -2.11 10.32
CA ASN A 108 -10.94 -1.56 11.67
C ASN A 108 -10.45 -0.11 11.72
N GLY A 109 -9.22 0.15 11.24
CA GLY A 109 -8.61 1.48 11.31
C GLY A 109 -9.41 2.54 10.57
N LEU A 110 -9.89 2.24 9.36
CA LEU A 110 -10.67 3.22 8.58
C LEU A 110 -12.05 3.50 9.18
N LYS A 111 -12.68 2.53 9.86
CA LYS A 111 -13.94 2.76 10.59
C LYS A 111 -13.74 3.67 11.80
N GLU A 112 -12.67 3.44 12.55
CA GLU A 112 -12.32 4.27 13.72
C GLU A 112 -12.03 5.72 13.31
N LEU A 113 -11.45 5.91 12.12
CA LEU A 113 -11.23 7.22 11.51
C LEU A 113 -12.50 7.84 10.90
N GLY A 114 -13.63 7.13 10.93
CA GLY A 114 -14.93 7.64 10.50
C GLY A 114 -15.13 7.67 8.98
N LEU A 115 -14.35 6.90 8.20
CA LEU A 115 -14.54 6.85 6.74
C LEU A 115 -15.90 6.24 6.37
N PRO A 116 -16.48 6.65 5.22
CA PRO A 116 -17.76 6.11 4.76
C PRO A 116 -17.74 4.58 4.65
N PRO A 117 -18.77 3.87 5.16
CA PRO A 117 -18.79 2.40 5.13
C PRO A 117 -18.64 1.78 3.75
N ARG A 118 -19.09 2.47 2.68
CA ARG A 118 -18.90 2.04 1.29
C ARG A 118 -17.41 1.97 0.94
N ARG A 119 -16.65 3.02 1.24
CA ARG A 119 -15.21 3.09 0.96
C ARG A 119 -14.42 2.08 1.78
N VAL A 120 -14.76 1.93 3.07
CA VAL A 120 -14.13 0.91 3.92
C VAL A 120 -14.31 -0.49 3.33
N ARG A 121 -15.54 -0.85 2.90
CA ARG A 121 -15.77 -2.17 2.28
C ARG A 121 -14.97 -2.35 1.00
N GLU A 122 -14.85 -1.30 0.19
CA GLU A 122 -14.08 -1.37 -1.05
C GLU A 122 -12.59 -1.56 -0.77
N VAL A 123 -12.02 -0.80 0.18
CA VAL A 123 -10.62 -0.99 0.60
C VAL A 123 -10.38 -2.42 1.09
N VAL A 124 -11.25 -2.96 1.95
CA VAL A 124 -11.14 -4.33 2.44
C VAL A 124 -11.20 -5.35 1.29
N ARG A 125 -12.12 -5.16 0.33
CA ARG A 125 -12.24 -6.03 -0.84
C ARG A 125 -10.97 -6.00 -1.70
N LEU A 126 -10.44 -4.81 -1.97
CA LEU A 126 -9.23 -4.63 -2.77
C LEU A 126 -8.00 -5.23 -2.10
N VAL A 127 -7.84 -5.07 -0.78
CA VAL A 127 -6.74 -5.72 -0.04
C VAL A 127 -6.86 -7.25 -0.08
N LEU A 128 -8.06 -7.81 -0.01
CA LEU A 128 -8.24 -9.26 -0.17
C LEU A 128 -7.93 -9.75 -1.60
N LEU A 129 -8.15 -8.90 -2.61
CA LEU A 129 -7.93 -9.24 -4.01
C LEU A 129 -6.46 -9.49 -4.33
N THR A 130 -5.54 -8.82 -3.62
CA THR A 130 -4.09 -9.01 -3.78
C THR A 130 -3.61 -10.40 -3.37
N ALA A 131 -4.43 -11.23 -2.73
CA ALA A 131 -4.09 -12.64 -2.51
C ALA A 131 -4.07 -13.46 -3.82
N THR A 132 -4.73 -12.97 -4.88
CA THR A 132 -4.89 -13.69 -6.15
C THR A 132 -4.49 -12.87 -7.38
N HIS A 133 -4.46 -11.54 -7.24
CA HIS A 133 -4.26 -10.58 -8.32
C HIS A 133 -5.14 -10.84 -9.55
N ALA A 134 -6.37 -11.31 -9.32
CA ALA A 134 -7.30 -11.73 -10.36
C ALA A 134 -8.60 -10.90 -10.33
N PRO A 135 -8.55 -9.60 -10.69
CA PRO A 135 -9.74 -8.78 -10.81
C PRO A 135 -10.69 -9.31 -11.90
N ASP A 136 -11.99 -9.09 -11.72
CA ASP A 136 -12.96 -9.29 -12.80
C ASP A 136 -12.68 -8.29 -13.95
N PRO A 137 -13.02 -8.60 -15.21
CA PRO A 137 -12.75 -7.71 -16.34
C PRO A 137 -13.32 -6.29 -16.23
N ASP A 138 -14.43 -6.13 -15.49
CA ASP A 138 -15.09 -4.85 -15.27
C ASP A 138 -14.70 -4.19 -13.91
N ASP A 139 -13.77 -4.79 -13.16
CA ASP A 139 -13.28 -4.27 -11.88
C ASP A 139 -12.10 -3.31 -12.05
N GLY A 140 -12.40 -2.08 -12.46
CA GLY A 140 -11.38 -1.06 -12.69
C GLY A 140 -10.54 -0.70 -11.45
N ASN A 141 -11.13 -0.71 -10.24
CA ASN A 141 -10.37 -0.48 -9.02
C ASN A 141 -9.38 -1.62 -8.75
N GLY A 142 -9.85 -2.86 -8.91
CA GLY A 142 -9.02 -4.05 -8.73
C GLY A 142 -7.90 -4.13 -9.77
N ALA A 143 -8.22 -3.88 -11.04
CA ALA A 143 -7.24 -3.84 -12.13
C ALA A 143 -6.09 -2.88 -11.83
N VAL A 144 -6.40 -1.64 -11.43
CA VAL A 144 -5.36 -0.65 -11.11
C VAL A 144 -4.50 -1.10 -9.92
N LEU A 145 -5.09 -1.63 -8.86
CA LEU A 145 -4.31 -2.07 -7.70
C LEU A 145 -3.41 -3.26 -8.06
N CYS A 146 -3.95 -4.27 -8.73
CA CYS A 146 -3.21 -5.48 -9.09
C CYS A 146 -2.09 -5.18 -10.09
N ASP A 147 -2.34 -4.34 -11.10
CA ASP A 147 -1.31 -3.94 -12.07
C ASP A 147 -0.22 -3.10 -11.40
N ALA A 148 -0.57 -2.20 -10.48
CA ALA A 148 0.39 -1.39 -9.76
C ALA A 148 1.27 -2.22 -8.81
N ASP A 149 0.69 -3.22 -8.15
CA ASP A 149 1.41 -4.13 -7.24
C ASP A 149 2.35 -5.07 -8.00
N LEU A 150 1.91 -5.58 -9.15
CA LEU A 150 2.71 -6.48 -10.00
C LEU A 150 3.67 -5.77 -10.95
N ALA A 151 3.68 -4.43 -10.99
CA ALA A 151 4.44 -3.63 -11.96
C ALA A 151 5.94 -3.96 -11.97
N VAL A 152 6.51 -4.36 -10.82
CA VAL A 152 7.92 -4.75 -10.73
C VAL A 152 8.28 -5.96 -11.59
N LEU A 153 7.32 -6.84 -11.89
CA LEU A 153 7.53 -7.98 -12.79
C LEU A 153 7.83 -7.55 -14.24
N ALA A 154 7.47 -6.32 -14.61
CA ALA A 154 7.77 -5.72 -15.90
C ALA A 154 8.99 -4.78 -15.85
N ALA A 155 9.67 -4.66 -14.70
CA ALA A 155 10.79 -3.76 -14.54
C ALA A 155 12.06 -4.24 -15.27
N GLU A 156 12.94 -3.28 -15.60
CA GLU A 156 14.27 -3.59 -16.15
C GLU A 156 15.06 -4.53 -15.23
N PRO A 157 15.93 -5.42 -15.75
CA PRO A 157 16.56 -6.49 -14.97
C PRO A 157 17.29 -6.03 -13.70
N ALA A 158 17.87 -4.83 -13.71
CA ALA A 158 18.55 -4.27 -12.54
C ALA A 158 17.57 -3.83 -11.43
N ALA A 159 16.39 -3.34 -11.79
CA ALA A 159 15.33 -3.00 -10.83
C ALA A 159 14.63 -4.26 -10.32
N TYR A 160 14.40 -5.25 -11.21
CA TYR A 160 13.87 -6.56 -10.83
C TYR A 160 14.80 -7.33 -9.89
N ALA A 161 16.13 -7.26 -10.10
CA ALA A 161 17.10 -7.96 -9.25
C ALA A 161 17.34 -7.28 -7.88
N ALA A 162 16.92 -6.02 -7.73
CA ALA A 162 16.95 -5.30 -6.46
C ALA A 162 15.64 -5.46 -5.66
N TYR A 163 14.57 -5.88 -6.35
CA TYR A 163 13.35 -6.43 -5.77
C TYR A 163 13.54 -7.89 -5.35
#